data_AF-A0A7W3Y4B0-F1
#
_entry.id   AF-A0A7W3Y4B0-F1
#
_cell.length_a   1.000
_cell.length_b   1.000
_cell.length_c   1.000
_cell.angle_alpha   90.00
_cell.angle_beta   90.00
_cell.angle_gamma   90.00
#
_symmetry.space_group_name_H-M   'P 1'
#
loop_
_entity.id
_entity.type
_entity.pdbx_description
1 polymer ?
#
loop_
_entity_poly.entity_id
_entity_poly.type
_entity_poly.pdbx_seq_one_letter_code
_entity_poly.pdbx_strand_id
1 'polypeptide(L)'
;LGVVGDGGRGAPHAAGLAGAPDVVATVTLSKSLGAQGGAVLGPARVIEHLVNTARTFIFDTGLAPAAVGAAREALRMVRSGPELPVRARWVAAEFHRRLTAAGYTAARPDAAVVSVHAPDPVAAVRWAADCRE
;
A
#
# COMPACT_ATOMS: atom_id res chain seq x y z
N LEU A 1 0.71 -3.72 2.79
CA LEU A 1 -0.28 -4.82 2.72
C LEU A 1 -0.96 -4.77 1.37
N GLY A 2 -1.34 -5.91 0.80
CA GLY A 2 -2.14 -6.03 -0.42
C GLY A 2 -1.40 -6.07 -1.76
N VAL A 3 -0.07 -5.91 -1.80
CA VAL A 3 0.70 -5.84 -3.07
C VAL A 3 2.04 -6.57 -2.99
N VAL A 4 2.89 -6.16 -2.03
CA VAL A 4 4.25 -6.71 -1.85
C VAL A 4 4.22 -7.86 -0.84
N GLY A 5 5.18 -8.78 -0.95
CA GLY A 5 5.28 -9.99 -0.13
C GLY A 5 4.38 -11.11 -0.62
N ASP A 6 4.71 -12.33 -0.24
CA ASP A 6 3.89 -13.50 -0.57
C ASP A 6 2.43 -13.28 -0.12
N GLY A 7 1.47 -13.58 -0.99
CA GLY A 7 0.05 -13.29 -0.79
C GLY A 7 -0.30 -11.83 -0.43
N GLY A 8 0.58 -10.86 -0.73
CA GLY A 8 0.37 -9.44 -0.38
C GLY A 8 0.58 -9.11 1.10
N ARG A 9 1.30 -9.94 1.86
CA ARG A 9 1.53 -9.77 3.32
C ARG A 9 2.37 -8.55 3.71
N GLY A 10 2.89 -7.81 2.74
CA GLY A 10 3.58 -6.53 2.91
C GLY A 10 5.10 -6.63 2.91
N ALA A 11 5.75 -5.46 2.87
CA ALA A 11 7.20 -5.34 2.83
C ALA A 11 7.91 -5.96 4.05
N PRO A 12 7.41 -5.83 5.30
CA PRO A 12 8.04 -6.52 6.43
C PRO A 12 8.09 -8.04 6.27
N HIS A 13 7.05 -8.64 5.66
CA HIS A 13 7.06 -10.07 5.37
C HIS A 13 8.06 -10.42 4.27
N ALA A 14 8.09 -9.63 3.18
CA ALA A 14 9.05 -9.82 2.10
C ALA A 14 10.52 -9.70 2.56
N ALA A 15 10.77 -8.86 3.58
CA ALA A 15 12.09 -8.67 4.17
C ALA A 15 12.45 -9.69 5.26
N GLY A 16 11.56 -10.64 5.59
CA GLY A 16 11.79 -11.60 6.68
C GLY A 16 11.70 -10.99 8.09
N LEU A 17 11.14 -9.79 8.21
CA LEU A 17 11.05 -9.02 9.46
C LEU A 17 9.67 -9.11 10.15
N ALA A 18 8.69 -9.72 9.48
CA ALA A 18 7.34 -9.84 10.03
C ALA A 18 7.33 -10.63 11.34
N GLY A 19 6.83 -10.02 12.41
CA GLY A 19 6.74 -10.64 13.73
C GLY A 19 8.01 -10.54 14.57
N ALA A 20 9.09 -9.92 14.07
CA ALA A 20 10.30 -9.70 14.85
C ALA A 20 10.01 -8.82 16.08
N PRO A 21 10.67 -9.07 17.22
CA PRO A 21 10.34 -8.47 18.51
C PRO A 21 10.59 -6.96 18.58
N ASP A 22 11.32 -6.39 17.63
CA ASP A 22 11.69 -4.98 17.58
C ASP A 22 11.18 -4.27 16.30
N VAL A 23 10.25 -4.92 15.59
CA VAL A 23 9.67 -4.38 14.36
C VAL A 23 8.27 -3.86 14.63
N VAL A 24 8.07 -2.58 14.32
CA VAL A 24 6.76 -1.92 14.31
C VAL A 24 6.46 -1.50 12.88
N ALA A 25 5.25 -1.76 12.42
CA ALA A 25 4.77 -1.34 11.11
C ALA A 25 3.51 -0.50 11.26
N THR A 26 3.49 0.65 10.60
CA THR A 26 2.26 1.43 10.41
C THR A 26 1.64 1.05 9.08
N VAL A 27 0.33 0.87 9.06
CA VAL A 27 -0.42 0.54 7.86
C VAL A 27 -1.62 1.47 7.72
N THR A 28 -1.91 1.84 6.48
CA THR A 28 -3.16 2.54 6.14
C THR A 28 -4.16 1.55 5.56
N LEU A 29 -5.44 1.76 5.84
CA LEU A 29 -6.54 1.00 5.27
C LEU A 29 -7.02 1.59 3.93
N SER A 30 -6.60 2.81 3.56
CA SER A 30 -7.15 3.56 2.41
C SER A 30 -6.48 3.31 1.06
N LYS A 31 -5.50 2.40 1.01
CA LYS A 31 -4.84 1.99 -0.23
C LYS A 31 -5.45 0.68 -0.72
N SER A 32 -4.69 -0.41 -0.69
CA SER A 32 -5.12 -1.72 -1.20
C SER A 32 -6.35 -2.31 -0.49
N LEU A 33 -6.74 -1.79 0.67
CA LEU A 33 -7.94 -2.25 1.39
C LEU A 33 -9.17 -1.35 1.15
N GLY A 34 -9.03 -0.24 0.41
CA GLY A 34 -10.16 0.59 -0.02
C GLY A 34 -11.04 1.16 1.10
N ALA A 35 -10.51 1.30 2.32
CA ALA A 35 -11.29 1.67 3.51
C ALA A 35 -10.65 2.84 4.28
N GLN A 36 -11.37 3.48 5.20
CA GLN A 36 -10.78 4.54 6.01
C GLN A 36 -10.13 3.97 7.29
N GLY A 37 -8.95 4.50 7.63
CA GLY A 37 -8.28 4.22 8.90
C GLY A 37 -6.82 3.84 8.75
N GLY A 38 -6.23 3.45 9.88
CA GLY A 38 -4.88 2.93 9.97
C GLY A 38 -4.72 1.97 11.13
N ALA A 39 -3.59 1.27 11.16
CA ALA A 39 -3.24 0.40 12.27
C ALA A 39 -1.73 0.46 12.53
N VAL A 40 -1.35 0.16 13.77
CA VAL A 40 0.02 -0.14 14.17
C VAL A 40 0.08 -1.63 14.44
N LEU A 41 1.04 -2.31 13.80
CA LEU A 41 1.33 -3.73 13.98
C LEU A 41 2.68 -3.84 14.65
N GLY A 42 2.80 -4.63 15.71
CA GLY A 42 4.06 -4.77 16.43
C GLY A 42 3.90 -5.60 17.70
N PRO A 43 4.94 -5.64 18.54
CA PRO A 43 4.93 -6.37 19.80
C PRO A 43 3.83 -5.87 20.73
N ALA A 44 3.24 -6.77 21.53
CA ALA A 44 2.16 -6.45 22.46
C ALA A 44 2.51 -5.27 23.38
N ARG A 45 3.75 -5.22 23.90
CA ARG A 45 4.26 -4.13 24.76
C ARG A 45 4.15 -2.75 24.09
N VAL A 46 4.35 -2.67 22.77
CA VAL A 46 4.26 -1.42 22.02
C VAL A 46 2.80 -1.03 21.82
N ILE A 47 1.95 -1.99 21.44
CA ILE A 47 0.52 -1.74 21.25
C ILE A 47 -0.14 -1.30 22.56
N GLU A 48 0.16 -1.97 23.66
CA GLU A 48 -0.33 -1.62 24.99
C GLU A 48 0.13 -0.23 25.43
N HIS A 49 1.40 0.09 25.21
CA HIS A 49 1.91 1.44 25.50
C HIS A 49 1.17 2.50 24.67
N LEU A 50 0.99 2.29 23.36
CA LEU A 50 0.31 3.24 22.48
C LEU A 50 -1.17 3.42 22.85
N VAL A 51 -1.89 2.34 23.16
CA VAL A 51 -3.30 2.40 23.59
C VAL A 51 -3.45 3.24 24.87
N ASN A 52 -2.49 3.17 25.79
CA ASN A 52 -2.54 3.87 27.07
C ASN A 52 -1.90 5.26 27.07
N THR A 53 -1.11 5.63 26.07
CA THR A 53 -0.33 6.90 26.08
C THR A 53 -0.50 7.77 24.84
N ALA A 54 -0.90 7.20 23.70
CA ALA A 54 -1.00 7.95 22.46
C ALA A 54 -2.25 8.84 22.48
N ARG A 55 -2.04 10.14 22.60
CA ARG A 55 -3.11 11.15 22.55
C ARG A 55 -3.96 11.03 21.28
N THR A 56 -3.34 10.70 20.15
CA THR A 56 -4.00 10.51 18.86
C THR A 56 -4.86 9.24 18.78
N PHE A 57 -4.79 8.36 19.77
CA PHE A 57 -5.68 7.22 19.91
C PHE A 57 -6.74 7.48 20.98
N ILE A 58 -6.33 7.99 22.15
CA ILE A 58 -7.20 8.22 23.31
C ILE A 58 -8.24 9.32 23.05
N PHE A 59 -7.84 10.39 22.36
CA PHE A 59 -8.69 11.57 22.13
C PHE A 59 -9.23 11.63 20.69
N ASP A 60 -9.26 10.51 19.99
CA ASP A 60 -9.87 10.40 18.66
C ASP A 60 -11.17 9.60 18.72
N THR A 61 -12.07 9.84 17.77
CA THR A 61 -13.28 9.03 17.63
C THR A 61 -12.91 7.70 16.98
N GLY A 62 -13.40 6.59 17.54
CA GLY A 62 -13.20 5.27 16.96
C GLY A 62 -13.65 5.19 15.50
N LEU A 63 -13.02 4.31 14.72
CA LEU A 63 -13.36 4.12 13.31
C LEU A 63 -14.84 3.76 13.14
N ALA A 64 -15.47 4.33 12.11
CA ALA A 64 -16.83 3.99 11.75
C ALA A 64 -16.96 2.47 11.49
N PRO A 65 -17.97 1.77 12.04
CA PRO A 65 -18.12 0.33 11.86
C PRO A 65 -18.13 -0.11 10.38
N ALA A 66 -18.70 0.70 9.48
CA ALA A 66 -18.70 0.44 8.05
C ALA A 66 -17.28 0.43 7.45
N ALA A 67 -16.41 1.36 7.87
CA ALA A 67 -15.03 1.40 7.40
C ALA A 67 -14.23 0.18 7.88
N VAL A 68 -14.43 -0.24 9.13
CA VAL A 68 -13.82 -1.46 9.69
C VAL A 68 -14.31 -2.71 8.94
N GLY A 69 -15.62 -2.80 8.67
CA GLY A 69 -16.22 -3.89 7.91
C GLY A 69 -15.64 -3.99 6.50
N ALA A 70 -15.54 -2.87 5.78
CA ALA A 70 -14.93 -2.81 4.46
C ALA A 70 -13.46 -3.25 4.47
N ALA A 71 -12.66 -2.74 5.41
CA ALA A 71 -11.25 -3.11 5.53
C ALA A 71 -11.07 -4.62 5.83
N ARG A 72 -11.92 -5.17 6.70
CA ARG A 72 -11.90 -6.60 7.06
C ARG A 72 -12.23 -7.47 5.86
N GLU A 73 -13.24 -7.11 5.08
CA GLU A 73 -13.63 -7.87 3.89
C GLU A 73 -12.58 -7.77 2.79
N ALA A 74 -12.02 -6.58 2.53
CA ALA A 74 -10.92 -6.41 1.58
C ALA A 74 -9.69 -7.25 1.97
N LEU A 75 -9.36 -7.32 3.27
CA LEU A 75 -8.30 -8.20 3.76
C LEU A 75 -8.63 -9.69 3.52
N ARG A 76 -9.89 -10.10 3.71
CA ARG A 76 -10.33 -11.47 3.42
C ARG A 76 -10.16 -11.79 1.95
N MET A 77 -10.59 -10.89 1.06
CA MET A 77 -10.43 -11.04 -0.40
C MET A 77 -8.96 -11.18 -0.81
N VAL A 78 -8.08 -10.33 -0.29
CA VAL A 78 -6.63 -10.41 -0.56
C VAL A 78 -6.06 -11.74 -0.07
N ARG A 79 -6.47 -12.23 1.10
CA ARG A 79 -6.01 -13.51 1.65
C ARG A 79 -6.51 -14.72 0.87
N SER A 80 -7.74 -14.68 0.35
CA SER A 80 -8.31 -15.76 -0.45
C SER A 80 -7.89 -15.70 -1.93
N GLY A 81 -7.44 -14.55 -2.40
CA GLY A 81 -6.97 -14.31 -3.78
C GLY A 81 -5.48 -13.95 -3.84
N PRO A 82 -4.56 -14.88 -3.56
CA PRO A 82 -3.11 -14.63 -3.59
C PRO A 82 -2.59 -14.25 -4.99
N GLU A 83 -3.38 -14.47 -6.04
CA GLU A 83 -3.12 -14.01 -7.41
C GLU A 83 -3.32 -12.50 -7.59
N LEU A 84 -4.13 -11.83 -6.75
CA LEU A 84 -4.40 -10.39 -6.89
C LEU A 84 -3.13 -9.54 -6.74
N PRO A 85 -2.29 -9.72 -5.70
CA PRO A 85 -1.02 -8.98 -5.57
C PRO A 85 -0.01 -9.34 -6.67
N VAL A 86 -0.03 -10.58 -7.17
CA VAL A 86 0.82 -11.02 -8.28
C VAL A 86 0.42 -10.30 -9.57
N ARG A 87 -0.87 -10.28 -9.89
CA ARG A 87 -1.42 -9.58 -11.04
C ARG A 87 -1.11 -8.09 -10.99
N ALA A 88 -1.29 -7.43 -9.84
CA ALA A 88 -1.00 -6.01 -9.70
C ALA A 88 0.47 -5.68 -10.02
N ARG A 89 1.41 -6.48 -9.52
CA ARG A 89 2.84 -6.31 -9.83
C ARG A 89 3.18 -6.65 -11.28
N TRP A 90 2.54 -7.67 -11.85
CA TRP A 90 2.70 -8.01 -13.27
C TRP A 90 2.24 -6.87 -14.18
N VAL A 91 1.07 -6.27 -13.93
CA VAL A 91 0.57 -5.12 -14.69
C VAL A 91 1.54 -3.94 -14.58
N ALA A 92 2.06 -3.65 -13.40
CA ALA A 92 3.02 -2.57 -13.22
C ALA A 92 4.32 -2.81 -14.01
N ALA A 93 4.87 -4.03 -13.96
CA ALA A 93 6.06 -4.39 -14.73
C ALA A 93 5.83 -4.30 -16.24
N GLU A 94 4.69 -4.79 -16.73
CA GLU A 94 4.33 -4.71 -18.15
C GLU A 94 4.12 -3.26 -18.60
N PHE A 95 3.49 -2.42 -17.78
CA PHE A 95 3.32 -1.00 -18.07
C PHE A 95 4.66 -0.27 -18.15
N HIS A 96 5.56 -0.51 -17.20
CA HIS A 96 6.93 0.02 -17.23
C HIS A 96 7.68 -0.42 -18.50
N ARG A 97 7.59 -1.70 -18.88
CA ARG A 97 8.21 -2.21 -20.11
C ARG A 97 7.71 -1.50 -21.36
N ARG A 98 6.40 -1.25 -21.46
CA ARG A 98 5.81 -0.53 -22.60
C ARG A 98 6.22 0.93 -22.64
N LEU A 99 6.22 1.62 -21.50
CA LEU A 99 6.63 3.02 -21.42
C LEU A 99 8.09 3.20 -21.84
N THR A 100 8.99 2.35 -21.33
CA THR A 100 10.42 2.40 -21.66
C THR A 100 10.68 2.04 -23.12
N ALA A 101 9.97 1.04 -23.68
CA ALA A 101 10.04 0.73 -25.11
C ALA A 101 9.53 1.88 -25.99
N ALA A 102 8.61 2.71 -25.49
CA ALA A 102 8.13 3.92 -26.18
C ALA A 102 9.04 5.15 -25.97
N GLY A 103 10.20 5.00 -25.31
CA GLY A 103 11.17 6.08 -25.10
C GLY A 103 10.96 6.94 -23.86
N TYR A 104 9.97 6.61 -23.01
CA TYR A 104 9.79 7.32 -21.74
C TYR A 104 10.78 6.83 -20.69
N THR A 105 11.28 7.76 -19.88
CA THR A 105 12.05 7.42 -18.68
C THR A 105 11.09 7.10 -17.54
N ALA A 106 11.17 5.89 -16.99
CA ALA A 106 10.35 5.47 -15.85
C ALA A 106 11.19 4.64 -14.87
N ALA A 107 10.91 4.74 -13.58
CA ALA A 107 11.53 3.87 -12.58
C ALA A 107 10.98 2.43 -12.71
N ARG A 108 11.86 1.42 -12.60
CA ARG A 108 11.44 0.01 -12.55
C ARG A 108 10.61 -0.21 -11.28
N PRO A 109 9.38 -0.74 -11.38
CA PRO A 109 8.53 -0.95 -10.22
C PRO A 109 8.88 -2.25 -9.49
N ASP A 110 9.16 -2.16 -8.18
CA ASP A 110 9.21 -3.34 -7.28
C ASP A 110 7.83 -3.68 -6.68
N ALA A 111 6.87 -2.78 -6.84
CA ALA A 111 5.49 -2.88 -6.35
C ALA A 111 4.49 -2.51 -7.47
N ALA A 112 3.33 -1.97 -7.12
CA ALA A 112 2.28 -1.61 -8.07
C ALA A 112 2.20 -0.09 -8.36
N VAL A 113 3.35 0.60 -8.37
CA VAL A 113 3.44 2.03 -8.70
C VAL A 113 4.51 2.22 -9.77
N VAL A 114 4.14 2.83 -10.89
CA VAL A 114 5.04 3.15 -12.00
C VAL A 114 5.14 4.67 -12.09
N SER A 115 6.32 5.21 -11.80
CA SER A 115 6.59 6.64 -11.87
C SER A 115 7.29 6.97 -13.19
N VAL A 116 6.60 7.72 -14.05
CA VAL A 116 7.13 8.22 -15.32
C VAL A 116 7.73 9.60 -15.10
N HIS A 117 8.98 9.81 -15.52
CA HIS A 117 9.69 11.06 -15.36
C HIS A 117 9.37 12.00 -16.52
N ALA A 118 8.68 13.09 -16.23
CA ALA A 118 8.52 14.19 -17.15
C ALA A 118 9.81 15.03 -17.19
N PRO A 119 10.17 15.61 -18.34
CA PRO A 119 11.37 16.45 -18.46
C PRO A 119 11.27 17.74 -17.63
N ASP A 120 10.05 18.25 -17.42
CA ASP A 120 9.78 19.43 -16.62
C ASP A 120 8.33 19.42 -16.07
N PRO A 121 7.99 20.29 -15.10
CA PRO A 121 6.65 20.35 -14.52
C PRO A 121 5.53 20.72 -15.51
N VAL A 122 5.82 21.52 -16.54
CA VAL A 122 4.84 21.93 -17.56
C VAL A 122 4.48 20.73 -18.42
N ALA A 123 5.48 19.95 -18.85
CA ALA A 123 5.28 18.69 -19.56
C ALA A 123 4.49 17.68 -18.71
N ALA A 124 4.76 17.59 -17.41
CA ALA A 124 4.01 16.71 -16.50
C ALA A 124 2.52 17.07 -16.47
N VAL A 125 2.19 18.36 -16.35
CA VAL A 125 0.80 18.84 -16.35
C VAL A 125 0.12 18.58 -17.69
N ARG A 126 0.82 18.81 -18.81
CA ARG A 126 0.31 18.51 -20.15
C ARG A 126 0.01 17.03 -20.32
N TRP A 127 0.96 16.15 -20.00
CA TRP A 127 0.75 14.69 -20.07
C TRP A 127 -0.45 14.23 -19.22
N ALA A 128 -0.64 14.83 -18.05
CA ALA A 128 -1.80 14.54 -17.21
C ALA A 128 -3.12 15.00 -17.85
N ALA A 129 -3.13 16.06 -18.66
CA ALA A 129 -4.30 16.48 -19.44
C ALA A 129 -4.55 15.52 -20.62
N ASP A 130 -3.51 15.19 -21.38
CA ASP A 130 -3.59 14.28 -22.52
C ASP A 130 -4.14 12.90 -22.12
N CYS A 131 -3.78 12.39 -20.93
CA CYS A 131 -4.28 11.11 -20.41
C CYS A 131 -5.73 11.14 -19.90
N ARG A 132 -6.37 12.31 -19.77
CA ARG A 132 -7.76 12.44 -19.31
C ARG A 132 -8.77 12.46 -20.46
N GLU A 133 -8.33 12.81 -21.66
CA GLU A 133 -9.14 12.78 -22.89
C GLU A 133 -9.24 11.35 -23.45
#